data_AF-A0AAD5WYW8-F1
#
_entry.id   AF-A0AAD5WYW8-F1
#
_cell.length_a   1.000
_cell.length_b   1.000
_cell.length_c   1.000
_cell.angle_alpha   90.00
_cell.angle_beta   90.00
_cell.angle_gamma   90.00
#
_symmetry.space_group_name_H-M   'P 1'
#
loop_
_entity.id
_entity.type
_entity.pdbx_description
1 polymer ?
#
loop_
_entity_poly.entity_id
_entity_poly.type
_entity_poly.pdbx_seq_one_letter_code
_entity_poly.pdbx_strand_id
1 'polypeptide(L)'
;TYNINGQIASESLVPWLGTPDIENVDFFVLGFQELDLSTEAYILVDNAKEEEWSRGIEFAIREKGKYVKVASKQLVGMLIMVYVKKEEVDYVSEVAALYVGTGILGMMGNKGATAIRLRYHSSYFTFVNCHLAADTSMVDRRNADFLDI
;
A
#
# COMPACT_ATOMS: atom_id res chain seq x y z
N THR A 1 3.90 0.24 7.01
CA THR A 1 4.54 -0.16 5.73
C THR A 1 5.23 -1.48 5.96
N TYR A 2 5.20 -2.40 4.99
CA TYR A 2 5.79 -3.73 5.12
C TYR A 2 6.35 -4.24 3.79
N ASN A 3 7.67 -4.45 3.71
CA ASN A 3 8.27 -5.22 2.63
C ASN A 3 8.11 -6.71 2.96
N ILE A 4 7.33 -7.42 2.16
CA ILE A 4 6.93 -8.81 2.44
C ILE A 4 7.87 -9.85 1.84
N ASN A 5 8.85 -9.44 1.01
CA ASN A 5 9.83 -10.33 0.39
C ASN A 5 9.19 -11.56 -0.30
N GLY A 6 8.13 -11.35 -1.10
CA GLY A 6 7.43 -12.40 -1.84
C GLY A 6 6.62 -13.39 -1.00
N GLN A 7 6.46 -13.16 0.30
CA GLN A 7 5.75 -14.06 1.18
C GLN A 7 4.23 -14.05 0.93
N ILE A 8 3.59 -15.14 1.33
CA ILE A 8 2.13 -15.22 1.40
C ILE A 8 1.64 -14.64 2.73
N ALA A 9 0.37 -14.22 2.81
CA ALA A 9 -0.24 -13.66 4.01
C ALA A 9 -0.56 -14.75 5.07
N SER A 10 0.40 -15.65 5.34
CA SER A 10 0.27 -16.74 6.31
C SER A 10 0.52 -16.29 7.74
N GLU A 11 1.36 -15.26 7.93
CA GLU A 11 1.61 -14.70 9.26
C GLU A 11 0.49 -13.76 9.68
N SER A 12 0.15 -13.80 10.97
CA SER A 12 -0.87 -12.93 11.53
C SER A 12 -0.38 -11.48 11.53
N LEU A 13 -1.19 -10.57 10.98
CA LEU A 13 -0.95 -9.12 11.05
C LEU A 13 -1.45 -8.50 12.37
N VAL A 14 -2.05 -9.28 13.27
CA VAL A 14 -2.54 -8.80 14.58
C VAL A 14 -1.45 -8.13 15.43
N PRO A 15 -0.22 -8.68 15.54
CA PRO A 15 0.84 -8.02 16.32
C PRO A 15 1.24 -6.64 15.79
N TRP A 16 0.90 -6.33 14.53
CA TRP A 16 1.16 -5.03 13.93
C TRP A 16 -0.07 -4.12 13.97
N LEU A 17 -1.21 -4.58 13.48
CA LEU A 17 -2.41 -3.76 13.25
C LEU A 17 -3.43 -3.83 14.40
N GLY A 18 -3.39 -4.91 15.18
CA GLY A 18 -4.35 -5.21 16.24
C GLY A 18 -3.87 -4.85 17.64
N THR A 19 -2.71 -4.18 17.78
CA THR A 19 -2.13 -3.83 19.09
C THR A 19 -3.08 -2.97 19.93
N PRO A 20 -3.17 -3.16 21.26
CA PRO A 20 -4.09 -2.40 22.11
C PRO A 20 -3.95 -0.88 21.96
N ASP A 21 -2.73 -0.37 21.85
CA ASP A 21 -2.41 1.06 21.76
C ASP A 21 -3.01 1.76 20.53
N ILE A 22 -3.42 1.00 19.50
CA ILE A 22 -4.12 1.51 18.33
C ILE A 22 -5.62 1.54 18.63
N GLU A 23 -6.12 2.65 19.16
CA GLU A 23 -7.54 2.87 19.42
C GLU A 23 -8.11 4.00 18.55
N ASN A 24 -9.41 3.94 18.27
CA ASN A 24 -10.15 5.00 17.58
C ASN A 24 -9.56 5.45 16.22
N VAL A 25 -9.01 4.54 15.42
CA VAL A 25 -8.44 4.84 14.09
C VAL A 25 -9.53 4.99 13.03
N ASP A 26 -9.64 6.14 12.38
CA ASP A 26 -10.67 6.35 11.35
C ASP A 26 -10.34 5.68 10.01
N PHE A 27 -9.06 5.64 9.65
CA PHE A 27 -8.61 4.91 8.47
C PHE A 27 -7.22 4.30 8.64
N PHE A 28 -7.05 3.09 8.12
CA PHE A 28 -5.77 2.40 7.98
C PHE A 28 -5.23 2.60 6.57
N VAL A 29 -3.96 2.99 6.47
CA VAL A 29 -3.24 3.09 5.20
C VAL A 29 -2.06 2.14 5.22
N LEU A 30 -2.07 1.17 4.32
CA LEU A 30 -1.14 0.05 4.32
C LEU A 30 -0.41 -0.01 2.99
N GLY A 31 0.90 0.23 3.05
CA GLY A 31 1.83 0.09 1.93
C GLY A 31 2.63 -1.20 2.06
N PHE A 32 2.64 -1.98 0.98
CA PHE A 32 3.40 -3.22 0.83
C PHE A 32 4.41 -3.08 -0.31
N GLN A 33 5.54 -3.77 -0.17
CA GLN A 33 6.57 -3.91 -1.20
C GLN A 33 6.96 -5.39 -1.34
N GLU A 34 7.49 -5.76 -2.51
CA GLU A 34 7.82 -7.15 -2.86
C GLU A 34 6.62 -8.10 -2.76
N LEU A 35 5.42 -7.60 -3.07
CA LEU A 35 4.16 -8.34 -3.06
C LEU A 35 4.20 -9.56 -3.98
N ASP A 36 4.73 -9.34 -5.18
CA ASP A 36 4.85 -10.33 -6.23
C ASP A 36 6.23 -10.15 -6.89
N LEU A 37 7.00 -11.23 -6.89
CA LEU A 37 8.35 -11.31 -7.45
C LEU A 37 8.37 -12.06 -8.79
N SER A 38 7.20 -12.50 -9.27
CA SER A 38 7.06 -13.20 -10.55
C SER A 38 7.33 -12.26 -11.72
N THR A 39 7.83 -12.83 -12.81
CA THR A 39 8.01 -12.10 -14.08
C THR A 39 6.68 -11.74 -14.73
N GLU A 40 5.65 -12.52 -14.44
CA GLU A 40 4.28 -12.39 -14.92
C GLU A 40 3.63 -11.09 -14.41
N ALA A 41 3.96 -10.65 -13.19
CA ALA A 41 3.45 -9.43 -12.58
C ALA A 41 3.83 -8.14 -13.35
N TYR A 42 4.77 -8.21 -14.29
CA TYR A 42 5.11 -7.08 -15.17
C TYR A 42 4.19 -6.99 -16.40
N ILE A 43 3.47 -8.06 -16.73
CA ILE A 43 2.68 -8.20 -17.96
C ILE A 43 1.19 -8.33 -17.64
N LEU A 44 0.86 -9.06 -16.58
CA LEU A 44 -0.50 -9.37 -16.18
C LEU A 44 -0.89 -8.58 -14.95
N VAL A 45 -2.11 -8.03 -14.97
CA VAL A 45 -2.75 -7.47 -13.79
C VAL A 45 -3.52 -8.59 -13.12
N ASP A 46 -2.97 -9.13 -12.03
CA ASP A 46 -3.61 -10.13 -11.19
C ASP A 46 -3.95 -9.51 -9.82
N ASN A 47 -5.19 -9.67 -9.38
CA ASN A 47 -5.69 -9.17 -8.10
C ASN A 47 -5.63 -10.23 -6.98
N ALA A 48 -5.22 -11.47 -7.28
CA ALA A 48 -5.20 -12.56 -6.30
C ALA A 48 -4.35 -12.22 -5.06
N LYS A 49 -3.19 -11.58 -5.28
CA LYS A 49 -2.33 -11.11 -4.18
C LYS A 49 -3.00 -10.01 -3.36
N GLU A 50 -3.63 -9.04 -4.00
CA GLU A 50 -4.37 -8.00 -3.27
C GLU A 50 -5.48 -8.61 -2.40
N GLU A 51 -6.26 -9.57 -2.93
CA GLU A 51 -7.32 -10.24 -2.18
C GLU A 51 -6.78 -11.04 -0.99
N GLU A 52 -5.68 -11.76 -1.18
CA GLU A 52 -5.02 -12.54 -0.15
C GLU A 52 -4.62 -11.65 1.05
N TRP A 53 -3.93 -10.55 0.76
CA TRP A 53 -3.49 -9.60 1.79
C TRP A 53 -4.66 -8.81 2.39
N SER A 54 -5.71 -8.52 1.61
CA SER A 54 -6.94 -7.89 2.11
C SER A 54 -7.59 -8.72 3.22
N ARG A 55 -7.69 -10.04 3.03
CA ARG A 55 -8.26 -10.95 4.04
C ARG A 55 -7.45 -10.94 5.34
N GLY A 56 -6.12 -10.95 5.26
CA GLY A 56 -5.24 -10.88 6.42
C GLY A 56 -5.37 -9.57 7.20
N ILE A 57 -5.50 -8.44 6.49
CA ILE A 57 -5.71 -7.12 7.07
C ILE A 57 -7.06 -7.05 7.79
N GLU A 58 -8.14 -7.42 7.09
CA GLU A 58 -9.50 -7.40 7.63
C GLU A 58 -9.62 -8.26 8.88
N PHE A 59 -8.97 -9.43 8.88
CA PHE A 59 -8.85 -10.26 10.07
C PHE A 59 -8.13 -9.51 11.21
N ALA A 60 -6.99 -8.88 10.94
CA ALA A 60 -6.19 -8.24 11.97
C ALA A 60 -6.84 -7.01 12.61
N ILE A 61 -7.63 -6.24 11.86
CA ILE A 61 -8.28 -5.01 12.34
C ILE A 61 -9.71 -5.21 12.84
N ARG A 62 -10.29 -6.43 12.76
CA ARG A 62 -11.70 -6.68 13.09
C ARG A 62 -12.11 -6.26 14.51
N GLU A 63 -11.21 -6.40 15.48
CA GLU A 63 -11.47 -6.04 16.88
C GLU A 63 -11.41 -4.52 17.09
N LYS A 64 -10.92 -3.77 16.11
CA LYS A 64 -10.86 -2.29 16.10
C LYS A 64 -12.11 -1.65 15.52
N GLY A 65 -13.05 -2.45 15.01
CA GLY A 65 -14.28 -1.98 14.38
C GLY A 65 -14.51 -2.56 12.98
N LYS A 66 -15.57 -2.07 12.33
CA LYS A 66 -15.90 -2.47 10.95
C LYS A 66 -15.25 -1.50 9.99
N TYR A 67 -14.36 -1.99 9.13
CA TYR A 67 -13.68 -1.20 8.11
C TYR A 67 -14.06 -1.67 6.72
N VAL A 68 -13.97 -0.78 5.75
CA VAL A 68 -14.22 -1.03 4.31
C VAL A 68 -13.03 -0.52 3.52
N LYS A 69 -12.53 -1.31 2.57
CA LYS A 69 -11.50 -0.87 1.61
C LYS A 69 -12.11 0.14 0.64
N VAL A 70 -11.64 1.39 0.68
CA VAL A 70 -12.15 2.48 -0.18
C VAL A 70 -11.29 2.70 -1.42
N ALA A 71 -10.02 2.28 -1.38
CA ALA A 71 -9.09 2.44 -2.48
C ALA A 71 -7.92 1.46 -2.38
N SER A 72 -7.42 1.03 -3.53
CA SER A 72 -6.16 0.30 -3.66
C SER A 72 -5.42 0.71 -4.94
N LYS A 73 -4.09 0.55 -4.92
CA LYS A 73 -3.27 0.69 -6.12
C LYS A 73 -2.04 -0.21 -6.07
N GLN A 74 -1.88 -1.02 -7.11
CA GLN A 74 -0.72 -1.86 -7.31
C GLN A 74 0.17 -1.35 -8.46
N LEU A 75 1.48 -1.52 -8.30
CA LEU A 75 2.51 -1.39 -9.33
C LEU A 75 3.49 -2.56 -9.15
N VAL A 76 3.36 -3.60 -9.98
CA VAL A 76 4.13 -4.86 -9.89
C VAL A 76 4.11 -5.39 -8.45
N GLY A 77 5.23 -5.32 -7.72
CA GLY A 77 5.36 -5.78 -6.33
C GLY A 77 5.01 -4.74 -5.27
N MET A 78 4.53 -3.55 -5.62
CA MET A 78 4.10 -2.53 -4.65
C MET A 78 2.58 -2.43 -4.60
N LEU A 79 2.01 -2.34 -3.40
CA LEU A 79 0.56 -2.20 -3.21
C LEU A 79 0.29 -1.21 -2.08
N ILE A 80 -0.60 -0.25 -2.32
CA ILE A 80 -1.17 0.60 -1.27
C ILE A 80 -2.66 0.31 -1.16
N MET A 81 -3.16 0.20 0.07
CA MET A 81 -4.59 0.03 0.36
C MET A 81 -5.02 0.99 1.46
N VAL A 82 -6.21 1.56 1.30
CA VAL A 82 -6.85 2.41 2.31
C VAL A 82 -8.15 1.75 2.77
N TYR A 83 -8.23 1.52 4.06
CA TYR A 83 -9.42 1.03 4.76
C TYR A 83 -9.96 2.13 5.65
N VAL A 84 -11.27 2.36 5.63
CA VAL A 84 -11.94 3.41 6.42
C VAL A 84 -13.01 2.77 7.29
N LYS A 85 -13.20 3.26 8.52
CA LYS A 85 -14.32 2.84 9.38
C LYS A 85 -15.62 2.97 8.60
N LYS A 86 -16.51 1.99 8.74
CA LYS A 86 -17.75 1.91 7.97
C LYS A 86 -18.64 3.16 8.15
N GLU A 87 -18.71 3.69 9.37
CA GLU A 87 -19.46 4.93 9.68
C GLU A 87 -18.84 6.21 9.09
N GLU A 88 -17.58 6.15 8.67
CA GLU A 88 -16.82 7.28 8.13
C GLU A 88 -16.77 7.30 6.59
N VAL A 89 -17.26 6.25 5.93
CA VAL A 89 -17.18 6.08 4.47
C VAL A 89 -17.88 7.21 3.70
N ASP A 90 -19.02 7.70 4.19
CA ASP A 90 -19.79 8.75 3.52
C ASP A 90 -19.07 10.11 3.50
N TYR A 91 -18.03 10.28 4.33
CA TYR A 91 -17.19 11.48 4.35
C TYR A 91 -15.97 11.38 3.44
N VAL A 92 -15.76 10.23 2.79
CA VAL A 92 -14.68 10.01 1.83
C VAL A 92 -15.16 10.32 0.42
N SER A 93 -14.44 11.18 -0.29
CA SER A 93 -14.75 11.55 -1.67
C SER A 93 -13.48 11.90 -2.46
N GLU A 94 -13.61 12.15 -3.76
CA GLU A 94 -12.50 12.59 -4.62
C GLU A 94 -11.27 11.68 -4.55
N VAL A 95 -11.51 10.38 -4.52
CA VAL A 95 -10.48 9.34 -4.46
C VAL A 95 -9.76 9.26 -5.81
N ALA A 96 -8.43 9.36 -5.78
CA ALA A 96 -7.55 9.17 -6.92
C ALA A 96 -6.41 8.21 -6.54
N ALA A 97 -6.05 7.31 -7.45
CA ALA A 97 -5.07 6.27 -7.21
C ALA A 97 -4.08 6.17 -8.38
N LEU A 98 -2.81 6.48 -8.12
CA LEU A 98 -1.76 6.63 -9.14
C LEU A 98 -0.50 5.84 -8.78
N TYR A 99 0.38 5.63 -9.75
CA TYR A 99 1.71 5.09 -9.53
C TYR A 99 2.74 5.81 -10.39
N VAL A 100 4.00 5.73 -9.99
CA VAL A 100 5.19 6.11 -10.77
C VAL A 100 6.18 4.94 -10.68
N GLY A 101 6.68 4.47 -11.82
CA GLY A 101 7.74 3.47 -11.87
C GLY A 101 9.11 4.14 -12.05
N THR A 102 10.08 3.81 -11.22
CA THR A 102 11.44 4.36 -11.25
C THR A 102 12.52 3.29 -11.39
N GLY A 103 12.17 2.06 -11.78
CA GLY A 103 13.08 0.91 -11.80
C GLY A 103 14.10 0.90 -12.94
N ILE A 104 14.41 -0.29 -13.46
CA ILE A 104 15.37 -0.47 -14.56
C ILE A 104 15.01 0.46 -15.73
N LEU A 105 16.00 1.21 -16.22
CA LEU A 105 15.88 2.27 -17.24
C LEU A 105 14.90 3.41 -16.89
N GLY A 106 14.61 3.62 -15.60
CA GLY A 106 13.67 4.66 -15.14
C GLY A 106 12.21 4.37 -15.48
N MET A 107 11.87 3.13 -15.86
CA MET A 107 10.52 2.77 -16.34
C MET A 107 9.97 1.48 -15.75
N MET A 108 10.78 0.52 -15.31
CA MET A 108 10.26 -0.74 -14.78
C MET A 108 9.62 -0.57 -13.39
N GLY A 109 8.50 -1.24 -13.14
CA GLY A 109 7.69 -1.10 -11.93
C GLY A 109 8.21 -1.78 -10.67
N ASN A 110 9.45 -2.29 -10.66
CA ASN A 110 10.04 -2.95 -9.48
C ASN A 110 10.58 -1.97 -8.42
N LYS A 111 10.66 -0.69 -8.78
CA LYS A 111 10.94 0.46 -7.93
C LYS A 111 10.01 1.60 -8.32
N GLY A 112 9.78 2.52 -7.39
CA GLY A 112 8.92 3.69 -7.60
C GLY A 112 7.95 3.86 -6.46
N ALA A 113 6.73 4.30 -6.77
CA ALA A 113 5.70 4.54 -5.78
C ALA A 113 4.28 4.22 -6.27
N THR A 114 3.43 3.86 -5.32
CA THR A 114 1.97 3.89 -5.46
C THR A 114 1.40 4.93 -4.51
N ALA A 115 0.38 5.65 -4.93
CA ALA A 115 -0.20 6.74 -4.16
C ALA A 115 -1.72 6.75 -4.22
N ILE A 116 -2.34 7.13 -3.10
CA ILE A 116 -3.78 7.38 -3.00
C ILE A 116 -3.98 8.77 -2.45
N ARG A 117 -4.73 9.59 -3.17
CA ARG A 117 -5.30 10.86 -2.70
C ARG A 117 -6.78 10.67 -2.44
N LEU A 118 -7.29 11.25 -1.37
CA LEU A 118 -8.72 11.32 -1.09
C LEU A 118 -9.05 12.62 -0.36
N ARG A 119 -10.31 13.04 -0.43
CA ARG A 119 -10.89 14.03 0.48
C ARG A 119 -11.60 13.30 1.60
N TYR A 120 -11.29 13.62 2.84
CA TYR A 120 -11.97 13.14 4.03
C TYR A 120 -12.51 14.36 4.80
N HIS A 121 -13.84 14.41 4.95
CA HIS A 121 -14.56 15.64 5.31
C HIS A 121 -14.11 16.83 4.44
N SER A 122 -13.61 17.90 5.04
CA SER A 122 -13.14 19.12 4.35
C SER A 122 -11.63 19.11 4.05
N SER A 123 -10.92 18.01 4.33
CA SER A 123 -9.46 17.94 4.21
C SER A 123 -9.02 16.95 3.14
N TYR A 124 -7.95 17.29 2.42
CA TYR A 124 -7.32 16.39 1.46
C TYR A 124 -6.14 15.65 2.10
N PHE A 125 -6.10 14.35 1.90
CA PHE A 125 -5.00 13.49 2.32
C PHE A 125 -4.37 12.84 1.09
N THR A 126 -3.04 12.76 1.08
CA THR A 126 -2.28 12.04 0.05
C THR A 126 -1.30 11.11 0.74
N PHE A 127 -1.39 9.83 0.41
CA PHE A 127 -0.55 8.79 0.96
C PHE A 127 0.32 8.20 -0.14
N VAL A 128 1.61 8.05 0.14
CA VAL A 128 2.59 7.54 -0.81
C VAL A 128 3.29 6.33 -0.20
N ASN A 129 3.22 5.22 -0.90
CA ASN A 129 3.98 4.00 -0.63
C ASN A 129 5.11 3.93 -1.66
N CYS A 130 6.37 3.89 -1.23
CA CYS A 130 7.51 3.82 -2.14
C CYS A 130 8.39 2.59 -1.90
N HIS A 131 9.01 2.11 -2.96
CA HIS A 131 10.10 1.13 -2.93
C HIS A 131 11.25 1.73 -3.75
N LEU A 132 12.20 2.36 -3.05
CA LEU A 132 13.34 3.04 -3.67
C LEU A 132 14.53 2.09 -3.85
N ALA A 133 15.57 2.53 -4.57
CA ALA A 133 16.76 1.73 -4.81
C ALA A 133 17.37 1.13 -3.53
N ALA A 134 17.59 -0.18 -3.57
CA ALA A 134 18.23 -0.96 -2.51
C ALA A 134 19.76 -0.77 -2.54
N ASP A 135 20.47 -1.38 -1.59
CA ASP A 135 21.91 -1.27 -1.36
C ASP A 135 22.35 0.00 -0.60
N THR A 136 23.26 -0.16 0.35
CA THR A 136 23.77 0.94 1.20
C THR A 136 24.48 2.04 0.40
N SER A 137 25.12 1.68 -0.72
CA SER A 137 25.86 2.61 -1.58
C SER A 137 24.99 3.45 -2.52
N MET A 138 23.73 3.06 -2.74
CA MET A 138 22.83 3.68 -3.73
C MET A 138 22.09 4.92 -3.22
N VAL A 139 22.76 5.76 -2.42
CA VAL A 139 22.15 6.98 -1.84
C VAL A 139 21.70 7.95 -2.94
N ASP A 140 22.58 8.27 -3.88
CA ASP A 140 22.27 9.22 -4.97
C ASP A 140 21.12 8.71 -5.85
N ARG A 141 21.04 7.39 -6.05
CA ARG A 141 19.92 6.80 -6.78
C ARG A 141 18.61 6.92 -6.02
N ARG A 142 18.58 6.66 -4.71
CA ARG A 142 17.37 6.88 -3.90
C ARG A 142 16.91 8.34 -3.91
N ASN A 143 17.86 9.27 -3.90
CA ASN A 143 17.56 10.71 -4.03
C ASN A 143 16.95 11.02 -5.40
N ALA A 144 17.48 10.43 -6.48
CA ALA A 144 16.89 10.56 -7.82
C ALA A 144 15.49 9.94 -7.89
N ASP A 145 15.30 8.71 -7.38
CA ASP A 145 13.98 8.07 -7.32
C ASP A 145 12.97 8.95 -6.57
N PHE A 146 13.37 9.60 -5.47
CA PHE A 146 12.52 10.53 -4.72
C PHE A 146 12.15 11.78 -5.50
N LEU A 147 13.06 12.33 -6.33
CA LEU A 147 12.78 13.51 -7.15
C LEU A 147 11.87 13.20 -8.34
N ASP A 148 11.90 11.97 -8.85
CA ASP A 148 11.03 11.51 -9.94
C ASP A 148 9.58 11.25 -9.47
N ILE A 149 9.38 10.98 -8.17
CA ILE A 149 8.07 10.68 -7.53
C ILE A 149 7.37 11.98 -7.10
#